data_AF-A0A6P3YCS7-F1
#
_entry.id   AF-A0A6P3YCS7-F1
#
_cell.length_a   1.000
_cell.length_b   1.000
_cell.length_c   1.000
_cell.angle_alpha   90.00
_cell.angle_beta   90.00
_cell.angle_gamma   90.00
#
_symmetry.space_group_name_H-M   'P 1'
#
loop_
_entity.id
_entity.type
_entity.pdbx_description
1 polymer ?
#
loop_
_entity_poly.entity_id
_entity_poly.type
_entity_poly.pdbx_seq_one_letter_code
_entity_poly.pdbx_strand_id
1 'polypeptide(L)'
;MDAARELNGPTRKTVNGGNYINYFIAPAPVKDGRRVSTAKAFLSPIKDRKNLYVMKNTRADAVLMDGNRAIGVRVTLKEGQTINVKVSKEVILSAGSIASPKLLMLSGIGPKQHLHEVEIPNVVDLPVGKNLHNHFGWLGLYLAYQNKTATPPSPTYNLDEAYQYLVHKQGILGTNGGFAFIGAARVNDSNSKYADMQFFHTHYKRGDVDKVDKVSKIFNVNDDIKHEIMKIVKEADVIMPMPSLLKSKSTGELRLRNKDPAVPVKIYGNSFSEQDVEMMLKTVHFFKKMLKTKAFVREGVRLHHLYIPD
;
A
#
# COMPACT_ATOMS: atom_id res chain seq x y z
N MET A 1 7.00 12.25 17.65
CA MET A 1 5.72 12.25 18.38
C MET A 1 5.41 13.59 19.02
N ASP A 2 6.33 14.18 19.77
CA ASP A 2 6.07 15.45 20.47
C ASP A 2 5.76 16.62 19.52
N ALA A 3 6.52 16.77 18.43
CA ALA A 3 6.21 17.77 17.40
C ALA A 3 4.78 17.62 16.82
N ALA A 4 4.29 16.39 16.65
CA ALA A 4 2.93 16.16 16.20
C ALA A 4 1.87 16.55 17.26
N ARG A 5 2.19 16.35 18.55
CA ARG A 5 1.33 16.77 19.67
C ARG A 5 1.21 18.28 19.75
N GLU A 6 2.32 18.98 19.55
CA GLU A 6 2.34 20.45 19.55
C GLU A 6 1.51 21.05 18.41
N LEU A 7 1.44 20.39 17.25
CA LEU A 7 0.63 20.86 16.11
C LEU A 7 -0.85 20.46 16.18
N ASN A 8 -1.15 19.23 16.61
CA ASN A 8 -2.48 18.62 16.43
C ASN A 8 -3.18 18.27 17.76
N GLY A 9 -2.60 18.63 18.91
CA GLY A 9 -3.10 18.25 20.23
C GLY A 9 -2.74 16.81 20.63
N PRO A 10 -3.29 16.29 21.74
CA PRO A 10 -2.85 15.04 22.33
C PRO A 10 -2.97 13.83 21.38
N THR A 11 -1.86 13.11 21.19
CA THR A 11 -1.84 11.84 20.43
C THR A 11 -2.58 10.75 21.20
N ARG A 12 -3.56 10.09 20.57
CA ARG A 12 -4.21 8.90 21.14
C ARG A 12 -3.50 7.61 20.70
N LYS A 13 -3.62 6.57 21.53
CA LYS A 13 -3.01 5.24 21.26
C LYS A 13 -3.71 4.46 20.15
N THR A 14 -4.94 4.81 19.75
CA THR A 14 -5.74 4.02 18.80
C THR A 14 -6.29 4.84 17.64
N VAL A 15 -6.32 4.21 16.46
CA VAL A 15 -6.82 4.77 15.19
C VAL A 15 -8.34 4.72 15.11
N ASN A 16 -8.95 3.69 15.70
CA ASN A 16 -10.38 3.37 15.53
C ASN A 16 -11.29 4.10 16.53
N GLY A 17 -10.79 5.15 17.19
CA GLY A 17 -11.50 5.87 18.26
C GLY A 17 -12.28 7.12 17.79
N GLY A 18 -12.56 7.25 16.50
CA GLY A 18 -13.33 8.37 15.93
C GLY A 18 -12.55 9.67 15.71
N ASN A 19 -11.25 9.71 16.01
CA ASN A 19 -10.35 10.81 15.64
C ASN A 19 -9.37 10.35 14.55
N TYR A 20 -9.51 10.93 13.36
CA TYR A 20 -8.77 10.56 12.16
C TYR A 20 -7.51 11.39 11.92
N ILE A 21 -7.22 12.36 12.81
CA ILE A 21 -6.06 13.26 12.74
C ILE A 21 -5.15 13.00 13.94
N ASN A 22 -4.12 12.18 13.74
CA ASN A 22 -3.14 11.87 14.79
C ASN A 22 -1.88 11.21 14.22
N TYR A 23 -0.90 11.00 15.09
CA TYR A 23 0.22 10.09 14.86
C TYR A 23 0.10 8.92 15.81
N PHE A 24 0.38 7.71 15.32
CA PHE A 24 0.19 6.46 16.06
C PHE A 24 1.10 5.34 15.55
N ILE A 25 1.18 4.27 16.33
CA ILE A 25 1.79 3.01 15.91
C ILE A 25 0.67 2.11 15.39
N ALA A 26 0.67 1.85 14.08
CA ALA A 26 -0.33 1.08 13.40
C ALA A 26 -0.27 -0.40 13.83
N PRO A 27 -1.40 -1.00 14.24
CA PRO A 27 -1.44 -2.42 14.49
C PRO A 27 -1.17 -3.18 13.19
N ALA A 28 -0.53 -4.33 13.33
CA ALA A 28 -0.28 -5.27 12.24
C ALA A 28 -1.20 -6.49 12.40
N PRO A 29 -1.63 -7.15 11.31
CA PRO A 29 -2.25 -8.47 11.38
C PRO A 29 -1.17 -9.52 11.73
N VAL A 30 -0.71 -9.50 12.97
CA VAL A 30 0.39 -10.30 13.50
C VAL A 30 -0.04 -10.94 14.81
N LYS A 31 0.33 -12.20 15.01
CA LYS A 31 0.19 -12.95 16.26
C LYS A 31 1.49 -13.67 16.55
N ASP A 32 2.03 -13.50 17.75
CA ASP A 32 3.29 -14.09 18.20
C ASP A 32 4.44 -13.82 17.21
N GLY A 33 4.59 -12.56 16.77
CA GLY A 33 5.58 -12.13 15.79
C GLY A 33 5.34 -12.61 14.36
N ARG A 34 4.31 -13.42 14.08
CA ARG A 34 4.04 -13.99 12.74
C ARG A 34 2.85 -13.33 12.07
N ARG A 35 2.97 -13.06 10.78
CA ARG A 35 1.85 -12.59 9.94
C ARG A 35 0.66 -13.55 10.03
N VAL A 36 -0.52 -12.99 10.24
CA VAL A 36 -1.82 -13.67 10.17
C VAL A 36 -2.56 -13.20 8.94
N SER A 37 -2.58 -14.02 7.89
CA SER A 37 -3.41 -13.76 6.70
C SER A 37 -4.88 -14.07 6.97
N THR A 38 -5.78 -13.58 6.10
CA THR A 38 -7.21 -13.94 6.14
C THR A 38 -7.42 -15.45 6.02
N ALA A 39 -6.64 -16.14 5.17
CA ALA A 39 -6.68 -17.60 5.07
C ALA A 39 -6.25 -18.30 6.37
N LYS A 40 -5.25 -17.75 7.08
CA LYS A 40 -4.82 -18.31 8.39
C LYS A 40 -5.87 -18.06 9.47
N ALA A 41 -6.47 -16.88 9.48
CA ALA A 41 -7.47 -16.49 10.48
C ALA A 41 -8.82 -17.19 10.27
N PHE A 42 -9.30 -17.30 9.03
CA PHE A 42 -10.68 -17.69 8.74
C PHE A 42 -10.83 -19.03 8.03
N LEU A 43 -9.91 -19.42 7.13
CA LEU A 43 -10.03 -20.71 6.40
C LEU A 43 -9.36 -21.86 7.13
N SER A 44 -8.16 -21.65 7.68
CA SER A 44 -7.38 -22.71 8.33
C SER A 44 -8.09 -23.36 9.52
N PRO A 45 -8.80 -22.61 10.41
CA PRO A 45 -9.48 -23.22 11.55
C PRO A 45 -10.69 -24.08 11.18
N ILE A 46 -11.24 -23.93 9.98
CA ILE A 46 -12.46 -24.61 9.53
C ILE A 46 -12.21 -25.53 8.33
N LYS A 47 -10.94 -25.80 8.02
CA LYS A 47 -10.51 -26.56 6.82
C LYS A 47 -11.11 -27.96 6.74
N ASP A 48 -11.47 -28.55 7.87
CA ASP A 48 -11.98 -29.94 7.97
C ASP A 48 -13.51 -30.01 7.88
N ARG A 49 -14.20 -28.88 7.67
CA ARG A 49 -15.65 -28.86 7.44
C ARG A 49 -15.99 -29.57 6.12
N LYS A 50 -16.80 -30.62 6.19
CA LYS A 50 -17.21 -31.44 5.02
C LYS A 50 -17.95 -30.66 3.92
N ASN A 51 -18.48 -29.48 4.22
CA ASN A 51 -19.18 -28.62 3.27
C ASN A 51 -18.32 -27.44 2.74
N LEU A 52 -17.02 -27.41 3.05
CA LEU A 52 -16.08 -26.40 2.55
C LEU A 52 -15.03 -27.05 1.66
N TYR A 53 -14.97 -26.61 0.41
CA TYR A 53 -14.00 -27.09 -0.57
C TYR A 53 -13.09 -25.94 -0.98
N VAL A 54 -11.77 -26.17 -0.98
CA VAL A 54 -10.77 -25.15 -1.34
C VAL A 54 -9.91 -25.68 -2.47
N MET A 55 -10.08 -25.10 -3.66
CA MET A 55 -9.27 -25.41 -4.83
C MET A 55 -8.11 -24.42 -4.92
N LYS A 56 -6.89 -24.90 -4.63
CA LYS A 56 -5.66 -24.10 -4.74
C LYS A 56 -5.06 -24.25 -6.13
N ASN A 57 -4.28 -23.25 -6.56
CA ASN A 57 -3.63 -23.25 -7.87
C ASN A 57 -4.65 -23.43 -9.02
N THR A 58 -5.82 -22.85 -8.84
CA THR A 58 -6.95 -22.93 -9.76
C THR A 58 -7.34 -21.52 -10.14
N ARG A 59 -7.15 -21.15 -11.42
CA ARG A 59 -7.48 -19.82 -11.92
C ARG A 59 -8.92 -19.82 -12.38
N ALA A 60 -9.74 -18.91 -11.85
CA ALA A 60 -11.03 -18.62 -12.44
C ALA A 60 -10.83 -17.86 -13.76
N ASP A 61 -11.48 -18.33 -14.82
CA ASP A 61 -11.33 -17.79 -16.17
C ASP A 61 -12.56 -16.99 -16.61
N ALA A 62 -13.76 -17.48 -16.29
CA ALA A 62 -15.02 -16.79 -16.56
C ALA A 62 -16.14 -17.32 -15.66
N VAL A 63 -17.13 -16.49 -15.39
CA VAL A 63 -18.45 -16.88 -14.88
C VAL A 63 -19.27 -17.39 -16.06
N LEU A 64 -19.91 -18.55 -15.88
CA LEU A 64 -20.80 -19.14 -16.87
C LEU A 64 -22.19 -18.52 -16.69
N MET A 65 -22.76 -18.00 -17.78
CA MET A 65 -24.02 -17.26 -17.78
C MET A 65 -25.09 -17.99 -18.60
N ASP A 66 -26.34 -17.95 -18.13
CA ASP A 66 -27.55 -18.30 -18.86
C ASP A 66 -28.48 -17.08 -18.83
N GLY A 67 -28.57 -16.36 -19.96
CA GLY A 67 -29.09 -14.99 -19.98
C GLY A 67 -28.33 -14.12 -18.97
N ASN A 68 -29.05 -13.55 -18.00
CA ASN A 68 -28.48 -12.73 -16.93
C ASN A 68 -28.19 -13.51 -15.63
N ARG A 69 -28.34 -14.84 -15.63
CA ARG A 69 -28.14 -15.70 -14.45
C ARG A 69 -26.77 -16.39 -14.48
N ALA A 70 -26.02 -16.28 -13.39
CA ALA A 70 -24.80 -17.07 -13.22
C ALA A 70 -25.16 -18.54 -12.90
N ILE A 71 -24.58 -19.48 -13.65
CA ILE A 71 -24.84 -20.93 -13.52
C ILE A 71 -23.59 -21.73 -13.13
N GLY A 72 -22.42 -21.09 -13.11
CA GLY A 72 -21.17 -21.73 -12.73
C GLY A 72 -19.95 -20.85 -12.96
N VAL A 73 -18.78 -21.44 -12.80
CA VAL A 73 -17.49 -20.80 -13.07
C VAL A 73 -16.63 -21.77 -13.87
N ARG A 74 -16.01 -21.27 -14.94
CA ARG A 74 -14.94 -21.97 -15.66
C ARG A 74 -13.61 -21.71 -14.98
N VAL A 75 -12.85 -22.76 -14.74
CA VAL A 75 -11.54 -22.68 -14.09
C VAL A 75 -10.49 -23.48 -14.85
N THR A 76 -9.26 -22.97 -14.86
CA THR A 76 -8.06 -23.70 -15.30
C THR A 76 -7.31 -24.23 -14.07
N LEU A 77 -7.08 -25.55 -14.05
CA LEU A 77 -6.30 -26.25 -13.03
C LEU A 77 -4.79 -26.04 -13.25
N LYS A 78 -3.98 -26.45 -12.27
CA LYS A 78 -2.53 -26.28 -12.31
C LYS A 78 -1.90 -26.96 -13.52
N GLU A 79 -2.46 -28.09 -13.94
CA GLU A 79 -2.02 -28.93 -15.05
C GLU A 79 -2.48 -28.37 -16.42
N GLY A 80 -3.17 -27.22 -16.44
CA GLY A 80 -3.69 -26.58 -17.65
C GLY A 80 -5.05 -27.10 -18.10
N GLN A 81 -5.60 -28.12 -17.44
CA GLN A 81 -6.94 -28.63 -17.71
C GLN A 81 -8.01 -27.60 -17.32
N THR A 82 -8.93 -27.31 -18.22
CA THR A 82 -10.07 -26.44 -17.98
C THR A 82 -11.32 -27.26 -17.62
N ILE A 83 -11.99 -26.90 -16.53
CA ILE A 83 -13.25 -27.53 -16.10
C ILE A 83 -14.30 -26.47 -15.76
N ASN A 84 -15.57 -26.88 -15.78
CA ASN A 84 -16.70 -26.04 -15.36
C ASN A 84 -17.22 -26.53 -14.00
N VAL A 85 -17.28 -25.62 -13.02
CA VAL A 85 -17.88 -25.86 -11.71
C VAL A 85 -19.28 -25.24 -11.70
N LYS A 86 -20.33 -26.06 -11.68
CA LYS A 86 -21.71 -25.59 -11.64
C LYS A 86 -22.10 -25.13 -10.24
N VAL A 87 -22.97 -24.13 -10.14
CA VAL A 87 -23.52 -23.66 -8.86
C VAL A 87 -25.04 -23.77 -8.84
N SER A 88 -25.62 -24.05 -7.67
CA SER A 88 -27.07 -24.12 -7.47
C SER A 88 -27.69 -22.83 -6.95
N LYS A 89 -26.89 -21.97 -6.31
CA LYS A 89 -27.36 -20.73 -5.68
C LYS A 89 -26.73 -19.50 -6.30
N GLU A 90 -25.46 -19.24 -6.00
CA GLU A 90 -24.82 -17.96 -6.31
C GLU A 90 -23.34 -18.13 -6.65
N VAL A 91 -22.79 -17.14 -7.36
CA VAL A 91 -21.35 -16.93 -7.56
C VAL A 91 -20.96 -15.61 -6.93
N ILE A 92 -19.98 -15.62 -6.02
CA ILE A 92 -19.46 -14.41 -5.37
C ILE A 92 -18.04 -14.16 -5.87
N LEU A 93 -17.81 -13.01 -6.51
CA LEU A 93 -16.47 -12.61 -6.94
C LEU A 93 -15.73 -11.93 -5.79
N SER A 94 -14.53 -12.42 -5.50
CA SER A 94 -13.64 -11.87 -4.47
C SER A 94 -12.18 -11.88 -4.94
N ALA A 95 -11.96 -11.66 -6.24
CA ALA A 95 -10.63 -11.69 -6.87
C ALA A 95 -9.87 -10.35 -6.74
N GLY A 96 -10.36 -9.41 -5.94
CA GLY A 96 -9.77 -8.08 -5.74
C GLY A 96 -10.11 -7.10 -6.87
N SER A 97 -9.63 -5.86 -6.73
CA SER A 97 -9.95 -4.72 -7.60
C SER A 97 -9.43 -4.84 -9.03
N ILE A 98 -8.47 -5.73 -9.28
CA ILE A 98 -7.89 -5.95 -10.61
C ILE A 98 -8.51 -7.17 -11.29
N ALA A 99 -8.55 -8.33 -10.62
CA ALA A 99 -8.98 -9.56 -11.28
C ALA A 99 -10.51 -9.75 -11.29
N SER A 100 -11.27 -9.15 -10.36
CA SER A 100 -12.75 -9.23 -10.42
C SER A 100 -13.32 -8.54 -11.66
N PRO A 101 -12.96 -7.29 -12.02
CA PRO A 101 -13.43 -6.68 -13.26
C PRO A 101 -12.92 -7.42 -14.51
N LYS A 102 -11.70 -7.97 -14.48
CA LYS A 102 -11.20 -8.85 -15.56
C LYS A 102 -12.14 -10.04 -15.76
N LEU A 103 -12.48 -10.76 -14.68
CA LEU A 103 -13.37 -11.92 -14.72
C LEU A 103 -14.76 -11.55 -15.24
N LEU A 104 -15.33 -10.45 -14.76
CA LEU A 104 -16.62 -9.95 -15.25
C LEU A 104 -16.58 -9.68 -16.76
N MET A 105 -15.56 -8.95 -17.23
CA MET A 105 -15.42 -8.66 -18.67
C MET A 105 -15.23 -9.94 -19.50
N LEU A 106 -14.42 -10.91 -19.03
CA LEU A 106 -14.26 -12.22 -19.67
C LEU A 106 -15.55 -13.05 -19.69
N SER A 107 -16.49 -12.74 -18.80
CA SER A 107 -17.82 -13.37 -18.71
C SER A 107 -18.88 -12.63 -19.55
N GLY A 108 -18.47 -11.62 -20.35
CA GLY A 108 -19.37 -10.78 -21.12
C GLY A 108 -20.07 -9.67 -20.33
N ILE A 109 -19.64 -9.39 -19.09
CA ILE A 109 -20.19 -8.34 -18.24
C ILE A 109 -19.21 -7.16 -18.19
N GLY A 110 -19.49 -6.12 -18.95
CA GLY A 110 -18.59 -4.97 -19.08
C GLY A 110 -18.93 -4.06 -20.25
N PRO A 111 -18.07 -3.07 -20.57
CA PRO A 111 -18.40 -2.05 -21.55
C PRO A 111 -18.57 -2.68 -22.94
N LYS A 112 -19.78 -2.60 -23.51
CA LYS A 112 -20.16 -3.31 -24.74
C LYS A 112 -19.18 -3.10 -25.90
N GLN A 113 -18.76 -1.85 -26.13
CA GLN A 113 -17.80 -1.52 -27.19
C GLN A 113 -16.45 -2.21 -26.95
N HIS A 114 -15.93 -2.18 -25.72
CA HIS A 114 -14.65 -2.81 -25.42
C HIS A 114 -14.71 -4.33 -25.53
N LEU A 115 -15.80 -4.96 -25.08
CA LEU A 115 -15.99 -6.40 -25.21
C LEU A 115 -16.06 -6.83 -26.68
N HIS A 116 -16.72 -6.05 -27.53
CA HIS A 116 -16.73 -6.26 -28.98
C HIS A 116 -15.32 -6.18 -29.58
N GLU A 117 -14.50 -5.18 -29.21
CA GLU A 117 -13.11 -5.04 -29.68
C GLU A 117 -12.23 -6.27 -29.38
N VAL A 118 -12.50 -6.98 -28.27
CA VAL A 118 -11.75 -8.19 -27.88
C VAL A 118 -12.49 -9.49 -28.18
N GLU A 119 -13.52 -9.43 -29.02
CA GLU A 119 -14.33 -10.56 -29.51
C GLU A 119 -15.03 -11.36 -28.41
N ILE A 120 -15.56 -10.67 -27.40
CA ILE A 120 -16.35 -11.26 -26.32
C ILE A 120 -17.82 -10.83 -26.47
N PRO A 121 -18.77 -11.78 -26.54
CA PRO A 121 -20.19 -11.46 -26.55
C PRO A 121 -20.58 -10.67 -25.30
N ASN A 122 -21.28 -9.55 -25.49
CA ASN A 122 -21.80 -8.77 -24.37
C ASN A 122 -23.09 -9.41 -23.83
N VAL A 123 -23.05 -9.82 -22.56
CA VAL A 123 -24.20 -10.34 -21.81
C VAL A 123 -24.90 -9.19 -21.08
N VAL A 124 -24.12 -8.34 -20.41
CA VAL A 124 -24.62 -7.15 -19.71
C VAL A 124 -23.66 -5.99 -19.95
N ASP A 125 -24.18 -4.86 -20.44
CA ASP A 125 -23.40 -3.64 -20.65
C ASP A 125 -23.31 -2.85 -19.33
N LEU A 126 -22.10 -2.80 -18.76
CA LEU A 126 -21.80 -2.09 -17.51
C LEU A 126 -20.41 -1.45 -17.60
N PRO A 127 -20.14 -0.34 -16.88
CA PRO A 127 -18.84 0.33 -16.89
C PRO A 127 -17.77 -0.41 -16.07
N VAL A 128 -17.69 -1.74 -16.19
CA VAL A 128 -16.72 -2.59 -15.51
C VAL A 128 -15.29 -2.22 -15.93
N GLY A 129 -14.39 -2.17 -14.95
CA GLY A 129 -12.99 -1.79 -15.14
C GLY A 129 -12.74 -0.28 -15.03
N LYS A 130 -13.77 0.56 -14.98
CA LYS A 130 -13.63 2.01 -14.74
C LYS A 130 -13.45 2.32 -13.25
N ASN A 131 -13.13 3.58 -12.95
CA ASN A 131 -13.06 4.12 -11.59
C ASN A 131 -12.05 3.39 -10.69
N LEU A 132 -10.87 3.08 -11.22
CA LEU A 132 -9.76 2.52 -10.44
C LEU A 132 -9.15 3.63 -9.56
N HIS A 133 -9.27 3.48 -8.24
CA HIS A 133 -8.62 4.37 -7.28
C HIS A 133 -7.38 3.71 -6.69
N ASN A 134 -6.38 4.52 -6.39
CA ASN A 134 -5.24 4.12 -5.57
C ASN A 134 -4.77 5.31 -4.73
N HIS A 135 -4.05 5.04 -3.64
CA HIS A 135 -3.36 6.08 -2.90
C HIS A 135 -1.97 6.27 -3.50
N PHE A 136 -1.67 7.50 -3.91
CA PHE A 136 -0.36 7.86 -4.46
C PHE A 136 0.48 8.50 -3.38
N GLY A 137 1.77 8.16 -3.37
CA GLY A 137 2.72 8.79 -2.50
C GLY A 137 3.97 9.24 -3.25
N TRP A 138 4.77 10.05 -2.58
CA TRP A 138 6.05 10.52 -3.10
C TRP A 138 7.10 10.53 -1.99
N LEU A 139 8.38 10.41 -2.36
CA LEU A 139 9.48 10.19 -1.43
C LEU A 139 10.40 11.41 -1.31
N GLY A 140 9.85 12.62 -1.44
CA GLY A 140 10.62 13.86 -1.58
C GLY A 140 10.96 14.57 -0.27
N LEU A 141 10.62 14.02 0.91
CA LEU A 141 10.76 14.72 2.18
C LEU A 141 11.79 14.05 3.08
N TYR A 142 12.85 14.80 3.42
CA TYR A 142 13.95 14.33 4.27
C TYR A 142 14.16 15.32 5.40
N LEU A 143 13.91 14.89 6.63
CA LEU A 143 14.11 15.69 7.84
C LEU A 143 15.37 15.19 8.54
N ALA A 144 16.46 15.95 8.45
CA ALA A 144 17.75 15.59 9.00
C ALA A 144 17.95 16.25 10.38
N TYR A 145 18.61 15.53 11.30
CA TYR A 145 18.95 16.04 12.62
C TYR A 145 20.19 15.32 13.18
N GLN A 146 20.89 15.95 14.12
CA GLN A 146 22.02 15.31 14.80
C GLN A 146 21.55 14.63 16.07
N ASN A 147 21.41 13.31 16.01
CA ASN A 147 21.19 12.53 17.21
C ASN A 147 22.52 12.28 17.94
N LYS A 148 22.80 13.09 18.97
CA LYS A 148 24.02 13.01 19.77
C LYS A 148 24.19 11.67 20.51
N THR A 149 23.12 10.90 20.64
CA THR A 149 23.12 9.59 21.31
C THR A 149 23.09 8.41 20.33
N ALA A 150 22.97 8.66 19.03
CA ALA A 150 22.91 7.59 18.03
C ALA A 150 24.28 6.98 17.78
N THR A 151 24.37 5.67 18.02
CA THR A 151 25.43 4.82 17.48
C THR A 151 24.99 4.26 16.13
N PRO A 152 25.90 4.14 15.15
CA PRO A 152 25.64 3.40 13.92
C PRO A 152 25.14 1.98 14.22
N PRO A 153 24.34 1.36 13.34
CA PRO A 153 23.99 -0.04 13.47
C PRO A 153 25.24 -0.94 13.55
N SER A 154 25.17 -2.01 14.35
CA SER A 154 26.23 -3.04 14.38
C SER A 154 26.40 -3.66 12.98
N PRO A 155 27.62 -4.04 12.56
CA PRO A 155 27.82 -4.84 11.36
C PRO A 155 27.01 -6.16 11.36
N THR A 156 26.69 -6.69 12.54
CA THR A 156 25.87 -7.90 12.72
C THR A 156 24.38 -7.63 12.85
N TYR A 157 23.92 -6.38 12.73
CA TYR A 157 22.54 -5.98 13.04
C TYR A 157 21.48 -6.88 12.38
N ASN A 158 21.67 -7.25 11.10
CA ASN A 158 20.71 -8.12 10.41
C ASN A 158 20.69 -9.55 10.98
N LEU A 159 21.83 -10.07 11.43
CA LEU A 159 21.92 -11.38 12.10
C LEU A 159 21.29 -11.32 13.48
N ASP A 160 21.50 -10.23 14.21
CA ASP A 160 20.92 -10.02 15.53
C ASP A 160 19.39 -9.93 15.44
N GLU A 161 18.84 -9.16 14.49
CA GLU A 161 17.40 -9.09 14.24
C GLU A 161 16.82 -10.44 13.78
N ALA A 162 17.56 -11.21 12.96
CA ALA A 162 17.15 -12.55 12.57
C ALA A 162 17.12 -13.50 13.78
N TYR A 163 18.12 -13.44 14.65
CA TYR A 163 18.17 -14.22 15.89
C TYR A 163 16.99 -13.87 16.81
N GLN A 164 16.75 -12.57 17.06
CA GLN A 164 15.62 -12.10 17.88
C GLN A 164 14.28 -12.60 17.34
N TYR A 165 14.11 -12.60 16.03
CA TYR A 165 12.88 -13.09 15.40
C TYR A 165 12.74 -14.61 15.47
N LEU A 166 13.78 -15.37 15.10
CA LEU A 166 13.70 -16.83 15.00
C LEU A 166 13.60 -17.49 16.37
N VAL A 167 14.32 -16.97 17.37
CA VAL A 167 14.37 -17.54 18.72
C VAL A 167 13.27 -16.97 19.61
N HIS A 168 13.10 -15.65 19.60
CA HIS A 168 12.22 -14.95 20.56
C HIS A 168 10.91 -14.46 19.94
N LYS A 169 10.75 -14.51 18.60
CA LYS A 169 9.62 -13.92 17.86
C LYS A 169 9.45 -12.42 18.12
N GLN A 170 10.58 -11.76 18.39
CA GLN A 170 10.68 -10.32 18.67
C GLN A 170 11.48 -9.62 17.59
N GLY A 171 11.75 -8.33 17.77
CA GLY A 171 12.50 -7.52 16.82
C GLY A 171 11.66 -7.00 15.64
N ILE A 172 12.30 -6.25 14.75
CA ILE A 172 11.62 -5.52 13.68
C ILE A 172 10.96 -6.47 12.67
N LEU A 173 11.54 -7.65 12.46
CA LEU A 173 11.03 -8.68 11.56
C LEU A 173 9.71 -9.30 12.03
N GLY A 174 9.39 -9.20 13.32
CA GLY A 174 8.10 -9.61 13.88
C GLY A 174 7.01 -8.54 13.78
N THR A 175 7.28 -7.41 13.11
CA THR A 175 6.38 -6.24 13.02
C THR A 175 6.12 -5.82 11.56
N ASN A 176 5.56 -4.63 11.35
CA ASN A 176 5.38 -4.02 10.02
C ASN A 176 6.69 -3.46 9.41
N GLY A 177 7.85 -4.07 9.70
CA GLY A 177 9.11 -3.75 9.02
C GLY A 177 9.58 -2.29 9.17
N GLY A 178 9.23 -1.62 10.27
CA GLY A 178 9.67 -0.24 10.56
C GLY A 178 8.74 0.86 10.03
N PHE A 179 7.65 0.52 9.34
CA PHE A 179 6.67 1.48 8.81
C PHE A 179 5.43 1.63 9.70
N ALA A 180 5.45 1.08 10.92
CA ALA A 180 4.32 1.13 11.83
C ALA A 180 4.00 2.55 12.32
N PHE A 181 4.96 3.48 12.27
CA PHE A 181 4.71 4.85 12.68
C PHE A 181 4.00 5.64 11.57
N ILE A 182 2.70 5.85 11.75
CA ILE A 182 1.83 6.50 10.79
C ILE A 182 1.34 7.83 11.35
N GLY A 183 1.37 8.87 10.51
CA GLY A 183 0.68 10.13 10.72
C GLY A 183 -0.53 10.25 9.80
N ALA A 184 -1.58 10.93 10.25
CA ALA A 184 -2.71 11.33 9.43
C ALA A 184 -2.99 12.81 9.68
N ALA A 185 -3.03 13.62 8.62
CA ALA A 185 -3.22 15.07 8.76
C ALA A 185 -4.09 15.68 7.68
N ARG A 186 -4.54 16.89 8.01
CA ARG A 186 -5.21 17.82 7.09
C ARG A 186 -4.16 18.77 6.56
N VAL A 187 -3.97 18.77 5.25
CA VAL A 187 -3.06 19.70 4.58
C VAL A 187 -3.80 20.77 3.78
N ASN A 188 -5.12 20.60 3.61
CA ASN A 188 -5.97 21.50 2.84
C ASN A 188 -6.97 22.26 3.72
N ASP A 189 -7.93 21.55 4.31
CA ASP A 189 -8.99 22.13 5.13
C ASP A 189 -8.80 21.78 6.61
N SER A 190 -8.53 22.80 7.43
CA SER A 190 -8.37 22.67 8.88
C SER A 190 -9.66 22.34 9.64
N ASN A 191 -10.83 22.42 8.99
CA ASN A 191 -12.13 22.11 9.58
C ASN A 191 -12.62 20.71 9.19
N SER A 192 -12.00 20.06 8.20
CA SER A 192 -12.35 18.70 7.80
C SER A 192 -12.26 17.72 8.97
N LYS A 193 -13.24 16.81 9.06
CA LYS A 193 -13.22 15.70 10.03
C LYS A 193 -12.17 14.63 9.69
N TYR A 194 -11.86 14.47 8.41
CA TYR A 194 -11.00 13.40 7.90
C TYR A 194 -9.67 13.95 7.41
N ALA A 195 -8.61 13.15 7.55
CA ALA A 195 -7.33 13.44 6.93
C ALA A 195 -7.45 13.36 5.41
N ASP A 196 -6.67 14.19 4.72
CA ASP A 196 -6.48 14.12 3.27
C ASP A 196 -5.12 13.50 2.95
N MET A 197 -4.21 13.47 3.92
CA MET A 197 -2.88 12.89 3.81
C MET A 197 -2.60 11.90 4.92
N GLN A 198 -2.04 10.76 4.56
CA GLN A 198 -1.40 9.82 5.47
C GLN A 198 0.12 9.91 5.28
N PHE A 199 0.90 9.76 6.33
CA PHE A 199 2.35 9.77 6.30
C PHE A 199 2.85 8.46 6.88
N PHE A 200 3.49 7.65 6.05
CA PHE A 200 4.34 6.57 6.53
C PHE A 200 5.71 7.16 6.87
N HIS A 201 6.35 6.71 7.94
CA HIS A 201 7.67 7.20 8.29
C HIS A 201 8.66 6.06 8.21
N THR A 202 9.81 6.33 7.60
CA THR A 202 11.02 5.56 7.84
C THR A 202 12.04 6.45 8.53
N HIS A 203 12.85 5.84 9.39
CA HIS A 203 13.95 6.50 10.08
C HIS A 203 15.25 5.81 9.67
N TYR A 204 16.18 6.57 9.13
CA TYR A 204 17.55 6.14 8.88
C TYR A 204 18.43 6.65 10.02
N LYS A 205 19.09 5.73 10.72
CA LYS A 205 20.11 6.12 11.69
C LYS A 205 21.34 6.60 10.94
N ARG A 206 22.10 7.52 11.53
CA ARG A 206 23.40 7.91 10.98
C ARG A 206 24.27 6.67 10.71
N GLY A 207 24.77 6.56 9.48
CA GLY A 207 25.58 5.43 8.99
C GLY A 207 24.79 4.24 8.42
N ASP A 208 23.46 4.22 8.50
CA ASP A 208 22.61 3.11 8.04
C ASP A 208 22.38 3.12 6.51
N VAL A 209 23.47 3.07 5.75
CA VAL A 209 23.47 3.09 4.28
C VAL A 209 22.84 1.83 3.67
N ASP A 210 22.92 0.69 4.37
CA ASP A 210 22.28 -0.57 3.96
C ASP A 210 20.76 -0.44 3.93
N LYS A 211 20.17 0.26 4.90
CA LYS A 211 18.73 0.50 4.90
C LYS A 211 18.33 1.46 3.78
N VAL A 212 19.15 2.45 3.45
CA VAL A 212 18.91 3.31 2.27
C VAL A 212 18.86 2.46 1.01
N ASP A 213 19.82 1.57 0.79
CA ASP A 213 19.82 0.66 -0.37
C ASP A 213 18.57 -0.22 -0.43
N LYS A 214 18.19 -0.85 0.69
CA LYS A 214 16.99 -1.71 0.77
C LYS A 214 15.70 -0.92 0.48
N VAL A 215 15.53 0.25 1.08
CA VAL A 215 14.32 1.06 0.90
C VAL A 215 14.26 1.64 -0.52
N SER A 216 15.37 2.13 -1.07
CA SER A 216 15.46 2.60 -2.46
C SER A 216 15.08 1.51 -3.46
N LYS A 217 15.50 0.25 -3.23
CA LYS A 217 15.08 -0.89 -4.06
C LYS A 217 13.57 -1.18 -3.98
N ILE A 218 12.98 -1.12 -2.78
CA ILE A 218 11.53 -1.36 -2.59
C ILE A 218 10.69 -0.36 -3.40
N PHE A 219 11.12 0.90 -3.43
CA PHE A 219 10.38 1.97 -4.10
C PHE A 219 10.92 2.32 -5.49
N ASN A 220 11.88 1.56 -6.01
CA ASN A 220 12.53 1.81 -7.30
C ASN A 220 13.02 3.26 -7.45
N VAL A 221 13.71 3.76 -6.42
CA VAL A 221 14.30 5.11 -6.41
C VAL A 221 15.50 5.14 -7.36
N ASN A 222 15.59 6.19 -8.17
CA ASN A 222 16.73 6.43 -9.07
C ASN A 222 18.07 6.45 -8.30
N ASP A 223 19.13 5.93 -8.92
CA ASP A 223 20.43 5.78 -8.27
C ASP A 223 21.05 7.12 -7.86
N ASP A 224 20.91 8.20 -8.63
CA ASP A 224 21.44 9.52 -8.27
C ASP A 224 20.78 10.05 -6.99
N ILE A 225 19.44 9.94 -6.92
CA ILE A 225 18.67 10.29 -5.73
C ILE A 225 19.11 9.44 -4.54
N LYS A 226 19.30 8.13 -4.74
CA LYS A 226 19.79 7.21 -3.70
C LYS A 226 21.16 7.64 -3.18
N HIS A 227 22.10 8.03 -4.06
CA HIS A 227 23.42 8.51 -3.65
C HIS A 227 23.34 9.77 -2.80
N GLU A 228 22.46 10.72 -3.15
CA GLU A 228 22.22 11.91 -2.33
C GLU A 228 21.64 11.57 -0.95
N ILE A 229 20.68 10.64 -0.87
CA ILE A 229 20.15 10.18 0.42
C ILE A 229 21.27 9.54 1.26
N MET A 230 22.14 8.73 0.66
CA MET A 230 23.27 8.11 1.36
C MET A 230 24.26 9.15 1.91
N LYS A 231 24.54 10.24 1.18
CA LYS A 231 25.42 11.32 1.66
C LYS A 231 24.88 11.92 2.96
N ILE A 232 23.57 12.16 3.03
CA ILE A 232 22.94 12.73 4.23
C ILE A 232 22.98 11.74 5.39
N VAL A 233 22.64 10.48 5.12
CA VAL A 233 22.58 9.43 6.15
C VAL A 233 23.97 9.13 6.73
N LYS A 234 25.06 9.37 6.00
CA LYS A 234 26.42 9.26 6.57
C LYS A 234 26.67 10.27 7.70
N GLU A 235 26.09 11.46 7.61
CA GLU A 235 26.39 12.58 8.52
C GLU A 235 25.30 12.82 9.58
N ALA A 236 24.07 12.38 9.34
CA ALA A 236 22.92 12.69 10.18
C ALA A 236 21.90 11.54 10.25
N ASP A 237 21.09 11.55 11.31
CA ASP A 237 19.86 10.78 11.36
C ASP A 237 18.83 11.46 10.45
N VAL A 238 18.02 10.65 9.76
CA VAL A 238 17.04 11.15 8.79
C VAL A 238 15.69 10.51 9.05
N ILE A 239 14.69 11.33 9.30
CA ILE A 239 13.28 10.93 9.22
C ILE A 239 12.81 11.24 7.80
N MET A 240 12.31 10.23 7.09
CA MET A 240 11.72 10.39 5.76
C MET A 240 10.22 10.11 5.86
N PRO A 241 9.40 11.16 6.01
CA PRO A 241 7.96 11.05 5.84
C PRO A 241 7.65 10.76 4.37
N MET A 242 6.80 9.77 4.13
CA MET A 242 6.30 9.38 2.83
C MET A 242 4.80 9.70 2.81
N PRO A 243 4.41 10.86 2.25
CA PRO A 243 3.02 11.23 2.16
C PRO A 243 2.29 10.31 1.20
N SER A 244 1.04 10.01 1.50
CA SER A 244 0.12 9.21 0.72
C SER A 244 -1.24 9.92 0.69
N LEU A 245 -1.67 10.29 -0.52
CA LEU A 245 -2.91 11.01 -0.75
C LEU A 245 -4.11 10.07 -0.56
N LEU A 246 -4.95 10.37 0.44
CA LEU A 246 -6.07 9.49 0.83
C LEU A 246 -7.33 9.67 -0.02
N LYS A 247 -7.46 10.81 -0.71
CA LYS A 247 -8.63 11.17 -1.52
C LYS A 247 -8.18 11.70 -2.88
N SER A 248 -7.50 10.85 -3.64
CA SER A 248 -7.09 11.19 -5.00
C SER A 248 -8.30 11.48 -5.88
N LYS A 249 -8.16 12.48 -6.74
CA LYS A 249 -9.11 12.82 -7.80
C LYS A 249 -8.81 12.07 -9.09
N SER A 250 -7.57 11.64 -9.28
CA SER A 250 -7.19 10.73 -10.35
C SER A 250 -7.94 9.40 -10.24
N THR A 251 -8.55 9.00 -11.35
CA THR A 251 -9.15 7.68 -11.52
C THR A 251 -8.58 7.00 -12.75
N GLY A 252 -8.22 5.74 -12.58
CA GLY A 252 -7.74 4.89 -13.66
C GLY A 252 -8.83 4.00 -14.26
N GLU A 253 -8.40 3.15 -15.18
CA GLU A 253 -9.22 2.09 -15.76
C GLU A 253 -8.41 0.81 -16.04
N LEU A 254 -9.15 -0.29 -16.13
CA LEU A 254 -8.67 -1.62 -16.49
C LEU A 254 -9.34 -2.03 -17.81
N ARG A 255 -8.54 -2.54 -18.75
CA ARG A 255 -9.04 -3.08 -20.02
C ARG A 255 -8.47 -4.47 -20.27
N LEU A 256 -9.24 -5.34 -20.89
CA LEU A 256 -8.73 -6.60 -21.41
C LEU A 256 -7.72 -6.32 -22.52
N ARG A 257 -6.71 -7.18 -22.63
CA ARG A 257 -5.81 -7.22 -23.80
C ARG A 257 -6.43 -8.03 -24.93
N ASN A 258 -7.06 -9.15 -24.57
CA ASN A 258 -7.77 -10.07 -25.44
C ASN A 258 -8.68 -10.96 -24.56
N LYS A 259 -9.30 -11.99 -25.16
CA LYS A 259 -10.17 -12.97 -24.50
C LYS A 259 -9.45 -14.10 -23.75
N ASP A 260 -8.12 -14.13 -23.75
CA ASP A 260 -7.37 -15.18 -23.05
C ASP A 260 -7.31 -14.87 -21.53
N PRO A 261 -7.89 -15.73 -20.67
CA PRO A 261 -7.88 -15.52 -19.24
C PRO A 261 -6.48 -15.58 -18.60
N ALA A 262 -5.47 -16.15 -19.27
CA ALA A 262 -4.09 -16.15 -18.80
C ALA A 262 -3.40 -14.79 -18.99
N VAL A 263 -3.88 -13.96 -19.92
CA VAL A 263 -3.25 -12.69 -20.27
C VAL A 263 -3.62 -11.59 -19.26
N PRO A 264 -2.66 -10.86 -18.67
CA PRO A 264 -2.94 -9.75 -17.76
C PRO A 264 -3.74 -8.62 -18.41
N VAL A 265 -4.52 -7.88 -17.62
CA VAL A 265 -5.20 -6.65 -18.08
C VAL A 265 -4.19 -5.54 -18.40
N LYS A 266 -4.61 -4.58 -19.24
CA LYS A 266 -4.00 -3.26 -19.29
C LYS A 266 -4.48 -2.47 -18.08
N ILE A 267 -3.56 -1.77 -17.42
CA ILE A 267 -3.84 -0.90 -16.27
C ILE A 267 -3.46 0.52 -16.68
N TYR A 268 -4.45 1.40 -16.72
CA TYR A 268 -4.28 2.82 -16.97
C TYR A 268 -4.47 3.54 -15.64
N GLY A 269 -3.39 3.94 -14.98
CA GLY A 269 -3.47 4.55 -13.65
C GLY A 269 -4.00 5.98 -13.66
N ASN A 270 -3.67 6.76 -14.71
CA ASN A 270 -4.01 8.18 -14.86
C ASN A 270 -3.74 9.02 -13.59
N SER A 271 -2.67 8.63 -12.88
CA SER A 271 -2.27 9.20 -11.60
C SER A 271 -1.79 10.64 -11.75
N PHE A 272 -1.77 11.38 -10.64
CA PHE A 272 -1.16 12.72 -10.56
C PHE A 272 -1.87 13.78 -11.42
N SER A 273 -3.20 13.84 -11.35
CA SER A 273 -3.92 15.03 -11.80
C SER A 273 -3.36 16.30 -11.13
N GLU A 274 -3.51 17.46 -11.77
CA GLU A 274 -3.01 18.74 -11.24
C GLU A 274 -3.44 18.98 -9.79
N GLN A 275 -4.72 18.70 -9.48
CA GLN A 275 -5.25 18.81 -8.12
C GLN A 275 -4.58 17.86 -7.11
N ASP A 276 -4.24 16.64 -7.54
CA ASP A 276 -3.54 15.67 -6.70
C ASP A 276 -2.10 16.13 -6.43
N VAL A 277 -1.41 16.67 -7.45
CA VAL A 277 -0.06 17.23 -7.31
C VAL A 277 -0.07 18.42 -6.35
N GLU A 278 -0.97 19.38 -6.53
CA GLU A 278 -1.13 20.52 -5.62
C GLU A 278 -1.36 20.07 -4.18
N MET A 279 -2.22 19.06 -3.99
CA MET A 279 -2.51 18.50 -2.66
C MET A 279 -1.27 17.87 -2.02
N MET A 280 -0.46 17.15 -2.79
CA MET A 280 0.78 16.57 -2.28
C MET A 280 1.83 17.65 -1.97
N LEU A 281 1.95 18.72 -2.75
CA LEU A 281 2.90 19.80 -2.46
C LEU A 281 2.58 20.54 -1.15
N LYS A 282 1.30 20.57 -0.73
CA LYS A 282 0.90 21.12 0.59
C LYS A 282 1.54 20.37 1.77
N THR A 283 2.01 19.14 1.56
CA THR A 283 2.76 18.38 2.59
C THR A 283 4.09 19.04 2.97
N VAL A 284 4.76 19.71 2.02
CA VAL A 284 5.97 20.50 2.30
C VAL A 284 5.66 21.61 3.30
N HIS A 285 4.54 22.32 3.08
CA HIS A 285 4.09 23.38 3.98
C HIS A 285 3.74 22.85 5.37
N PHE A 286 3.09 21.68 5.44
CA PHE A 286 2.79 21.00 6.70
C PHE A 286 4.07 20.69 7.50
N PHE A 287 5.09 20.10 6.87
CA PHE A 287 6.35 19.82 7.58
C PHE A 287 7.16 21.08 7.90
N LYS A 288 7.10 22.13 7.07
CA LYS A 288 7.67 23.45 7.41
C LYS A 288 7.03 24.05 8.67
N LYS A 289 5.73 23.85 8.90
CA LYS A 289 5.08 24.22 10.17
C LYS A 289 5.57 23.34 11.32
N MET A 290 5.71 22.03 11.10
CA MET A 290 6.20 21.09 12.11
C MET A 290 7.63 21.39 12.57
N LEU A 291 8.50 21.87 11.67
CA LEU A 291 9.86 22.31 11.99
C LEU A 291 9.93 23.49 12.97
N LYS A 292 8.83 24.24 13.14
CA LYS A 292 8.74 25.36 14.11
C LYS A 292 8.29 24.93 15.51
N THR A 293 7.97 23.65 15.71
CA THR A 293 7.59 23.11 17.03
C THR A 293 8.80 23.11 17.97
N LYS A 294 8.57 23.29 19.27
CA LYS A 294 9.61 23.28 20.31
C LYS A 294 10.39 21.97 20.26
N ALA A 295 9.71 20.83 20.09
CA ALA A 295 10.36 19.53 19.95
C ALA A 295 11.35 19.49 18.77
N PHE A 296 10.95 19.89 17.56
CA PHE A 296 11.86 19.85 16.40
C PHE A 296 12.95 20.91 16.47
N VAL A 297 12.66 22.11 16.99
CA VAL A 297 13.67 23.15 17.22
C VAL A 297 14.73 22.68 18.22
N ARG A 298 14.32 22.05 19.33
CA ARG A 298 15.23 21.52 20.36
C ARG A 298 16.20 20.49 19.79
N GLU A 299 15.72 19.58 18.93
CA GLU A 299 16.56 18.55 18.31
C GLU A 299 17.32 19.05 17.06
N GLY A 300 17.15 20.34 16.69
CA GLY A 300 17.80 20.92 15.51
C GLY A 300 17.38 20.27 14.19
N VAL A 301 16.13 19.80 14.09
CA VAL A 301 15.62 19.17 12.87
C VAL A 301 15.52 20.19 11.74
N ARG A 302 15.97 19.83 10.55
CA ARG A 302 15.91 20.65 9.34
C ARG A 302 15.38 19.87 8.15
N LEU A 303 14.67 20.54 7.24
CA LEU A 303 14.36 19.99 5.93
C LEU A 303 15.65 19.94 5.11
N HIS A 304 15.99 18.78 4.58
CA HIS A 304 17.10 18.60 3.64
C HIS A 304 16.55 18.63 2.21
N HIS A 305 17.16 19.45 1.37
CA HIS A 305 16.85 19.54 -0.05
C HIS A 305 17.82 18.64 -0.82
N LEU A 306 17.30 17.61 -1.48
CA LEU A 306 18.11 16.75 -2.34
C LEU A 306 18.55 17.53 -3.58
N TYR A 307 19.78 17.31 -4.01
CA TYR A 307 20.19 17.66 -5.36
C TYR A 307 19.58 16.63 -6.32
N ILE A 308 18.79 17.08 -7.28
CA ILE A 308 18.25 16.22 -8.34
C ILE A 308 18.96 16.66 -9.61
N PRO A 309 19.83 15.81 -10.20
CA PRO A 309 20.46 16.14 -11.47
C PRO A 309 19.40 16.33 -12.57
N ASP A 310 19.67 17.26 -13.48
CA ASP A 310 18.79 17.62 -14.60
C ASP A 310 18.51 16.44 -15.56
#